data_AF-A0A1I5XIR8-F1
#
_entry.id   AF-A0A1I5XIR8-F1
#
_cell.length_a   1.000
_cell.length_b   1.000
_cell.length_c   1.000
_cell.angle_alpha   90.00
_cell.angle_beta   90.00
_cell.angle_gamma   90.00
#
_symmetry.space_group_name_H-M   'P 1'
#
loop_
_entity.id
_entity.type
_entity.pdbx_description
1 polymer ?
#
loop_
_entity_poly.entity_id
_entity_poly.type
_entity_poly.pdbx_seq_one_letter_code
_entity_poly.pdbx_strand_id
1 'polypeptide(L)'
;MAARLPWVRRMVGHREHEAHISAWTMLFTEHPGATVLVGVVLDDGSYVTGTLLSFSRMREDVADREITLRAPIGYRAPGERTLTELPDVGAAAISARTITLLTVSYLRE
;
A
#
# COMPACT_ATOMS: atom_id res chain seq x y z
N MET A 1 48.58 -37.68 -3.60
CA MET A 1 47.18 -38.08 -3.34
C MET A 1 46.62 -37.11 -2.30
N ALA A 2 46.11 -35.95 -2.73
CA ALA A 2 45.67 -34.86 -1.85
C ALA A 2 44.15 -34.71 -1.92
N ALA A 3 43.48 -35.04 -0.82
CA ALA A 3 42.04 -34.91 -0.66
C ALA A 3 41.64 -33.43 -0.58
N ARG A 4 40.77 -32.98 -1.49
CA ARG A 4 40.16 -31.65 -1.46
C ARG A 4 38.85 -31.75 -0.68
N LEU A 5 38.80 -31.16 0.51
CA LEU A 5 37.59 -31.01 1.33
C LEU A 5 36.70 -29.91 0.71
N PRO A 6 35.46 -30.21 0.25
CA PRO A 6 34.56 -29.19 -0.25
C PRO A 6 33.56 -28.82 0.84
N TRP A 7 33.94 -27.90 1.72
CA TRP A 7 32.97 -27.21 2.59
C TRP A 7 33.09 -25.70 2.44
N VAL A 8 32.88 -25.20 1.22
CA VAL A 8 32.50 -23.80 1.02
C VAL A 8 30.98 -23.73 0.95
N ARG A 9 30.42 -23.35 2.10
CA ARG A 9 29.11 -22.71 2.33
C ARG A 9 28.08 -22.83 1.19
N ARG A 10 27.17 -23.78 1.40
CA ARG A 10 25.80 -23.75 0.87
C ARG A 10 25.07 -22.52 1.43
N MET A 11 24.84 -21.51 0.60
CA MET A 11 23.77 -20.50 0.78
C MET A 11 23.58 -19.67 -0.50
N VAL A 12 23.27 -20.35 -1.60
CA VAL A 12 22.66 -19.72 -2.77
C VAL A 12 21.51 -20.62 -3.17
N GLY A 13 20.27 -20.20 -2.92
CA GLY A 13 19.09 -21.00 -3.25
C GLY A 13 17.87 -20.80 -2.37
N HIS A 14 17.76 -19.69 -1.62
CA HIS A 14 16.53 -19.34 -0.91
C HIS A 14 16.19 -17.85 -1.07
N ARG A 15 16.25 -17.33 -2.31
CA ARG A 15 15.86 -15.94 -2.63
C ARG A 15 14.85 -15.80 -3.76
N GLU A 16 14.38 -16.91 -4.35
CA GLU A 16 13.50 -16.84 -5.53
C GLU A 16 12.00 -17.04 -5.21
N HIS A 17 11.61 -17.30 -3.95
CA HIS A 17 10.20 -17.58 -3.58
C HIS A 17 9.44 -16.41 -2.92
N GLU A 18 10.07 -15.26 -2.67
CA GLU A 18 9.37 -14.06 -2.11
C GLU A 18 8.75 -13.14 -3.18
N ALA A 19 8.88 -13.45 -4.46
CA ALA A 19 8.46 -12.62 -5.60
C ALA A 19 6.94 -12.65 -5.89
N HIS A 20 6.10 -12.65 -4.86
CA HIS A 20 4.67 -12.99 -5.01
C HIS A 20 3.69 -12.18 -4.17
N ILE A 21 4.16 -11.24 -3.36
CA ILE A 21 3.30 -10.41 -2.51
C ILE A 21 3.45 -8.97 -2.99
N SER A 22 2.35 -8.32 -3.40
CA SER A 22 2.40 -6.92 -3.84
C SER A 22 2.80 -6.01 -2.68
N ALA A 23 3.45 -4.89 -2.96
CA ALA A 23 3.80 -3.88 -1.95
C ALA A 23 2.57 -3.44 -1.14
N TRP A 24 1.41 -3.31 -1.79
CA TRP A 24 0.14 -3.03 -1.12
C TRP A 24 -0.29 -4.13 -0.18
N THR A 25 -0.13 -5.40 -0.56
CA THR A 25 -0.43 -6.52 0.34
C THR A 25 0.47 -6.46 1.56
N MET A 26 1.76 -6.14 1.40
CA MET A 26 2.66 -5.96 2.54
C MET A 26 2.16 -4.82 3.45
N LEU A 27 1.94 -3.63 2.91
CA LEU A 27 1.50 -2.45 3.67
C LEU A 27 0.16 -2.66 4.38
N PHE A 28 -0.82 -3.29 3.73
CA PHE A 28 -2.16 -3.42 4.29
C PHE A 28 -2.34 -4.62 5.23
N THR A 29 -1.33 -5.49 5.34
CA THR A 29 -1.39 -6.68 6.20
C THR A 29 -0.27 -6.75 7.24
N GLU A 30 0.67 -5.79 7.24
CA GLU A 30 1.83 -5.76 8.15
C GLU A 30 1.43 -5.81 9.64
N HIS A 31 0.33 -5.14 10.00
CA HIS A 31 -0.19 -5.13 11.37
C HIS A 31 -1.60 -5.72 11.44
N PRO A 32 -1.72 -7.06 11.63
CA PRO A 32 -3.01 -7.72 11.77
C PRO A 32 -3.83 -7.11 12.92
N GLY A 33 -5.10 -6.81 12.64
CA GLY A 33 -6.04 -6.24 13.61
C GLY A 33 -5.93 -4.72 13.80
N ALA A 34 -4.94 -4.05 13.21
CA ALA A 34 -4.89 -2.59 13.23
C ALA A 34 -5.88 -1.99 12.22
N THR A 35 -6.46 -0.85 12.59
CA THR A 35 -7.14 0.00 11.60
C THR A 35 -6.09 0.70 10.75
N VAL A 36 -6.12 0.47 9.44
CA VAL A 36 -5.15 1.07 8.50
C VAL A 36 -5.70 2.39 7.97
N LEU A 37 -5.15 3.51 8.43
CA LEU A 37 -5.42 4.81 7.83
C LEU A 37 -4.52 4.97 6.60
N VAL A 38 -5.11 5.32 5.47
CA VAL A 38 -4.40 5.49 4.19
C VAL A 38 -4.38 6.96 3.83
N GLY A 39 -3.23 7.45 3.39
CA GLY A 39 -3.07 8.73 2.72
C GLY A 39 -2.53 8.52 1.31
N VAL A 40 -3.09 9.22 0.33
CA VAL A 40 -2.58 9.20 -1.04
C VAL A 40 -2.37 10.60 -1.58
N VAL A 41 -1.27 10.79 -2.30
CA VAL A 41 -1.04 11.96 -3.14
C VAL A 41 -1.32 11.56 -4.59
N LEU A 42 -2.11 12.35 -5.29
CA LEU A 42 -2.42 12.11 -6.70
C LEU A 42 -1.46 12.87 -7.63
N ASP A 43 -1.49 12.54 -8.92
CA ASP A 43 -0.65 13.14 -9.97
C ASP A 43 -0.94 14.63 -10.21
N ASP A 44 -2.16 15.09 -9.91
CA ASP A 44 -2.54 16.50 -9.89
C ASP A 44 -2.09 17.24 -8.61
N GLY A 45 -1.48 16.53 -7.64
CA GLY A 45 -1.04 17.07 -6.36
C GLY A 45 -2.13 17.17 -5.28
N SER A 46 -3.35 16.73 -5.56
CA SER A 46 -4.39 16.55 -4.54
C SER A 46 -4.00 15.46 -3.55
N TYR A 47 -4.65 15.48 -2.38
CA TYR A 47 -4.46 14.47 -1.36
C TYR A 47 -5.79 13.97 -0.83
N VAL A 48 -5.89 12.65 -0.70
CA VAL A 48 -7.06 11.96 -0.18
C VAL A 48 -6.63 11.10 1.00
N THR A 49 -7.42 11.08 2.07
CA THR A 49 -7.18 10.21 3.21
C THR A 49 -8.47 9.61 3.74
N GLY A 50 -8.37 8.42 4.32
CA GLY A 50 -9.49 7.67 4.88
C GLY A 50 -9.01 6.33 5.39
N THR A 51 -9.90 5.57 6.03
CA THR A 51 -9.54 4.23 6.49
C THR A 51 -9.62 3.24 5.34
N LEU A 52 -8.67 2.32 5.22
CA LEU A 52 -8.72 1.26 4.22
C LEU A 52 -10.02 0.46 4.34
N LEU A 53 -10.79 0.39 3.26
CA LEU A 53 -11.97 -0.45 3.15
C LEU A 53 -11.65 -1.76 2.42
N SER A 54 -11.05 -1.66 1.24
CA SER A 54 -10.67 -2.80 0.41
C SER A 54 -9.60 -2.41 -0.61
N PHE A 55 -8.85 -3.40 -1.10
CA PHE A 55 -7.86 -3.26 -2.16
C PHE A 55 -7.79 -4.55 -2.98
N SER A 56 -7.33 -4.44 -4.23
CA SER A 56 -7.09 -5.63 -5.07
C SER A 56 -5.88 -6.42 -4.58
N ARG A 57 -6.07 -7.73 -4.35
CA ARG A 57 -5.03 -8.70 -3.95
C ARG A 57 -4.38 -9.43 -5.12
N MET A 58 -4.68 -9.04 -6.36
CA MET A 58 -4.01 -9.62 -7.53
C MET A 58 -2.48 -9.49 -7.35
N ARG A 59 -1.69 -10.33 -8.01
CA ARG A 59 -0.22 -10.28 -7.89
C ARG A 59 0.41 -9.40 -8.95
N GLU A 60 -0.13 -9.37 -10.17
CA GLU A 60 0.42 -8.54 -11.25
C GLU A 60 0.15 -7.07 -11.00
N ASP A 61 1.16 -6.22 -10.92
CA ASP A 61 0.97 -4.77 -10.75
C ASP A 61 0.37 -4.15 -12.04
N VAL A 62 -0.91 -4.40 -12.27
CA VAL A 62 -1.68 -3.87 -13.39
C VAL A 62 -2.23 -2.50 -13.01
N ALA A 63 -2.10 -1.54 -13.93
CA ALA A 63 -2.48 -0.14 -13.74
C ALA A 63 -3.98 0.09 -13.44
N ASP A 64 -4.83 -0.92 -13.60
CA ASP A 64 -6.28 -0.85 -13.40
C ASP A 64 -6.73 -1.20 -11.97
N ARG A 65 -5.83 -1.11 -10.99
CA ARG A 65 -6.20 -1.32 -9.58
C ARG A 65 -6.87 -0.09 -9.00
N GLU A 66 -7.72 -0.34 -8.01
CA GLU A 66 -8.28 0.69 -7.14
C GLU A 66 -7.99 0.34 -5.68
N ILE A 67 -7.84 1.38 -4.86
CA ILE A 67 -8.06 1.28 -3.41
C ILE A 67 -9.41 1.88 -3.08
N THR A 68 -10.08 1.32 -2.09
CA THR A 68 -11.30 1.90 -1.54
C THR A 68 -11.07 2.28 -0.10
N LEU A 69 -11.53 3.46 0.27
CA LEU A 69 -11.46 4.03 1.61
C LEU A 69 -12.87 4.17 2.17
N ARG A 70 -13.03 3.97 3.47
CA ARG A 70 -14.25 4.28 4.23
C ARG A 70 -14.07 5.61 4.97
N ALA A 71 -15.20 6.28 5.22
CA ALA A 71 -15.28 7.51 6.00
C ALA A 71 -14.58 7.42 7.37
N PRO A 72 -14.11 8.55 7.93
CA PRO A 72 -14.18 9.91 7.35
C PRO A 72 -13.23 10.06 6.14
N ILE A 73 -13.69 10.75 5.09
CA ILE A 73 -12.88 11.01 3.88
C ILE A 73 -12.34 12.43 3.94
N GLY A 74 -11.04 12.57 4.14
CA GLY A 74 -10.33 13.85 4.03
C GLY A 74 -9.91 14.11 2.59
N TYR A 75 -10.09 15.33 2.12
CA TYR A 75 -9.67 15.81 0.82
C TYR A 75 -8.95 17.15 0.93
N ARG A 76 -7.83 17.28 0.22
CA ARG A 76 -7.12 18.55 -0.02
C ARG A 76 -6.96 18.71 -1.52
N ALA A 77 -7.56 19.75 -2.07
CA ALA A 77 -7.46 20.04 -3.50
C ALA A 77 -6.02 20.39 -3.91
N PRO A 78 -5.69 20.32 -5.22
CA PRO A 78 -4.40 20.78 -5.73
C PRO A 78 -4.11 22.23 -5.34
N GLY A 79 -2.91 22.50 -4.85
CA GLY A 79 -2.48 23.85 -4.44
C GLY A 79 -3.04 24.35 -3.10
N GLU A 80 -4.07 23.68 -2.57
CA GLU A 80 -4.61 24.01 -1.25
C GLU A 80 -3.71 23.50 -0.13
N ARG A 81 -3.76 24.19 1.02
CA ARG A 81 -2.99 23.82 2.23
C ARG A 81 -3.82 23.10 3.27
N THR A 82 -5.14 23.25 3.20
CA THR A 82 -6.06 22.78 4.23
C THR A 82 -6.67 21.46 3.80
N LEU A 83 -6.56 20.45 4.66
CA LEU A 83 -7.31 19.21 4.55
C LEU A 83 -8.71 19.42 5.13
N THR A 84 -9.74 19.08 4.37
CA THR A 84 -11.14 19.15 4.83
C THR A 84 -11.79 17.77 4.72
N GLU A 85 -12.63 17.41 5.69
CA GLU A 85 -13.49 16.24 5.55
C GLU A 85 -14.61 16.54 4.53
N LEU A 86 -14.86 15.61 3.61
CA LEU A 86 -15.95 15.71 2.65
C LEU A 86 -17.28 15.38 3.36
N PRO A 87 -18.23 16.33 3.45
CA PRO A 87 -19.51 16.08 4.11
C PRO A 87 -20.33 15.04 3.33
N ASP A 88 -21.03 14.18 4.07
CA ASP A 88 -21.95 13.16 3.53
C ASP A 88 -21.30 12.12 2.58
N VAL A 89 -19.97 11.97 2.60
CA VAL A 89 -19.24 10.96 1.82
C VAL A 89 -18.88 9.75 2.69
N GLY A 90 -19.53 8.61 2.43
CA GLY A 90 -19.31 7.36 3.19
C GLY A 90 -18.09 6.54 2.75
N ALA A 91 -17.66 6.67 1.49
CA ALA A 91 -16.54 5.93 0.92
C ALA A 91 -15.96 6.63 -0.31
N ALA A 92 -14.71 6.32 -0.66
CA ALA A 92 -14.05 6.79 -1.87
C ALA A 92 -13.31 5.65 -2.56
N ALA A 93 -13.34 5.61 -3.90
CA ALA A 93 -12.50 4.75 -4.72
C ALA A 93 -11.44 5.60 -5.41
N ILE A 94 -10.19 5.15 -5.40
CA ILE A 94 -9.05 5.87 -5.96
C ILE A 94 -8.30 4.94 -6.89
N SER A 95 -8.09 5.39 -8.13
CA SER A 95 -7.35 4.63 -9.13
C SER A 95 -5.86 4.62 -8.82
N ALA A 96 -5.23 3.46 -8.92
CA ALA A 96 -3.79 3.29 -8.70
C ALA A 96 -2.95 4.13 -9.68
N ARG A 97 -3.44 4.30 -10.92
CA ARG A 97 -2.72 5.02 -12.00
C ARG A 97 -2.47 6.50 -11.68
N THR A 98 -3.29 7.09 -10.82
CA THR A 98 -3.18 8.50 -10.44
C THR A 98 -2.37 8.67 -9.15
N ILE A 99 -2.01 7.59 -8.45
CA ILE A 99 -1.30 7.69 -7.16
C ILE A 99 0.20 7.89 -7.41
N THR A 100 0.75 8.97 -6.88
CA THR A 100 2.20 9.23 -6.89
C THR A 100 2.88 8.84 -5.58
N LEU A 101 2.15 8.87 -4.47
CA LEU A 101 2.61 8.42 -3.16
C LEU A 101 1.45 7.81 -2.37
N LEU A 102 1.72 6.68 -1.71
CA LEU A 102 0.80 6.04 -0.77
C LEU A 102 1.49 5.91 0.59
N THR A 103 0.80 6.32 1.65
CA THR A 103 1.25 6.17 3.03
C THR A 103 0.19 5.44 3.85
N VAL A 104 0.64 4.69 4.86
CA VAL A 104 -0.23 4.00 5.81
C VAL A 104 0.17 4.36 7.24
N SER A 105 -0.82 4.54 8.09
CA SER A 105 -0.66 4.65 9.55
C SER A 105 -1.47 3.54 10.20
N TYR A 106 -0.83 2.77 11.08
CA TYR A 106 -1.48 1.68 11.81
C TYR A 106 -2.02 2.21 13.14
N LEU A 107 -3.34 2.34 13.23
CA LEU A 107 -4.01 2.76 14.45
C LEU A 107 -4.34 1.53 15.28
N ARG A 108 -3.89 1.53 16.54
CA ARG A 108 -4.34 0.55 17.53
C ARG A 108 -5.64 1.05 18.13
N GLU A 109 -6.59 0.14 18.28
CA GLU A 109 -7.78 0.36 19.11
C GLU A 109 -7.39 0.45 20.59
#